data_AF-A0A1L7D0J4-F1
#
_entry.id   AF-A0A1L7D0J4-F1
#
_cell.length_a   1.000
_cell.length_b   1.000
_cell.length_c   1.000
_cell.angle_alpha   90.00
_cell.angle_beta   90.00
_cell.angle_gamma   90.00
#
_symmetry.space_group_name_H-M   'P 1'
#
loop_
_entity.id
_entity.type
_entity.pdbx_description
1 polymer ?
#
loop_
_entity_poly.entity_id
_entity_poly.type
_entity_poly.pdbx_seq_one_letter_code
_entity_poly.pdbx_strand_id
1 'polypeptide(L)'
;MPEYRLQPRKVGGLLAGVSVFAAVILCGPNFIYAALPESVRVTEPVVLDILDFQEEIPELNCESSAALGSMAEWDCGQATVKMNAYTDIDDEVLLLRRALRFENLNNGLQIPNIDTYLAGQEPITAGRGVLLTDPELRAAAIAIRGEGEYADDYYVLTVTGSADATTAVAAPIWQAATGEKLPERAREGIGAFDQKQTERISL
;
A
#
# COMPACT_ATOMS: atom_id res chain seq x y z
N MET A 1 -20.17 -59.69 38.41
CA MET A 1 -20.35 -58.28 37.96
C MET A 1 -20.03 -58.24 36.48
N PRO A 2 -20.90 -57.69 35.61
CA PRO A 2 -20.59 -57.57 34.19
C PRO A 2 -19.65 -56.38 33.98
N GLU A 3 -18.49 -56.62 33.37
CA GLU A 3 -17.56 -55.57 32.95
C GLU A 3 -18.13 -54.82 31.74
N TYR A 4 -18.45 -53.53 31.93
CA TYR A 4 -18.89 -52.65 30.86
C TYR A 4 -17.66 -52.16 30.08
N ARG A 5 -17.35 -52.80 28.95
CA ARG A 5 -16.27 -52.35 28.05
C ARG A 5 -16.77 -51.21 27.16
N LEU A 6 -16.32 -49.98 27.46
CA LEU A 6 -16.57 -48.77 26.65
C LEU A 6 -15.68 -48.63 25.41
N GLN A 7 -14.76 -49.58 25.15
CA GLN A 7 -13.86 -49.49 24.01
C GLN A 7 -14.44 -50.20 22.77
N PRO A 8 -14.67 -49.50 21.65
CA PRO A 8 -15.14 -50.14 20.43
C PRO A 8 -14.02 -51.01 19.85
N ARG A 9 -14.36 -52.24 19.49
CA ARG A 9 -13.42 -53.31 19.14
C ARG A 9 -12.69 -53.10 17.80
N LYS A 10 -13.17 -52.18 16.94
CA LYS A 10 -12.59 -51.84 15.63
C LYS A 10 -12.92 -50.38 15.25
N VAL A 11 -12.13 -49.43 15.73
CA VAL A 11 -12.27 -47.99 15.41
C VAL A 11 -11.47 -47.58 14.17
N GLY A 12 -10.51 -48.41 13.72
CA GLY A 12 -9.50 -48.03 12.73
C GLY A 12 -10.05 -47.58 11.38
N GLY A 13 -11.04 -48.28 10.81
CA GLY A 13 -11.56 -47.97 9.47
C GLY A 13 -12.42 -46.70 9.41
N LEU A 14 -13.29 -46.51 10.41
CA LEU A 14 -14.14 -45.32 10.49
C LEU A 14 -13.35 -44.08 10.85
N LEU A 15 -12.40 -44.18 11.79
CA LEU A 15 -11.53 -43.06 12.15
C LEU A 15 -10.63 -42.66 10.96
N ALA A 16 -10.06 -43.63 10.25
CA ALA A 16 -9.28 -43.35 9.05
C ALA A 16 -10.13 -42.66 7.96
N GLY A 17 -11.37 -43.12 7.74
CA GLY A 17 -12.29 -42.48 6.81
C GLY A 17 -12.60 -41.02 7.17
N VAL A 18 -12.87 -40.75 8.45
CA VAL A 18 -13.13 -39.38 8.94
C VAL A 18 -11.89 -38.50 8.82
N SER A 19 -10.70 -39.03 9.12
CA SER A 19 -9.43 -38.28 8.98
C SER A 19 -9.11 -37.94 7.53
N VAL A 20 -9.35 -38.86 6.59
CA VAL A 20 -9.16 -38.62 5.15
C VAL A 20 -10.15 -37.56 4.66
N PHE A 21 -11.42 -37.66 5.06
CA PHE A 21 -12.43 -36.68 4.68
C PHE A 21 -12.12 -35.28 5.24
N ALA A 22 -11.69 -35.19 6.50
CA ALA A 22 -11.24 -33.94 7.09
C ALA A 22 -10.01 -33.36 6.36
N ALA A 23 -9.05 -34.19 5.97
CA ALA A 23 -7.88 -33.75 5.20
C ALA A 23 -8.28 -33.23 3.81
N VAL A 24 -9.24 -33.86 3.14
CA VAL A 24 -9.74 -33.38 1.85
C VAL A 24 -10.50 -32.05 1.99
N ILE A 25 -11.30 -31.86 3.04
CA ILE A 25 -11.99 -30.57 3.26
C ILE A 25 -10.99 -29.47 3.61
N LEU A 26 -9.99 -29.77 4.44
CA LEU A 26 -9.03 -28.77 4.90
C LEU A 26 -7.96 -28.43 3.84
N CYS A 27 -7.51 -29.41 3.06
CA CYS A 27 -6.46 -29.22 2.07
C CYS A 27 -6.99 -29.08 0.63
N GLY A 28 -8.20 -29.57 0.35
CA GLY A 28 -8.82 -29.52 -0.98
C GLY A 28 -8.85 -28.13 -1.59
N PRO A 29 -9.26 -27.07 -0.84
CA PRO A 29 -9.23 -25.70 -1.36
C PRO A 29 -7.83 -25.26 -1.80
N ASN A 30 -6.77 -25.61 -1.05
CA ASN A 30 -5.40 -25.26 -1.40
C ASN A 30 -4.90 -26.00 -2.65
N PHE A 31 -5.29 -27.28 -2.82
CA PHE A 31 -4.96 -28.03 -4.03
C PHE A 31 -5.69 -27.50 -5.26
N ILE A 32 -6.94 -27.07 -5.12
CA ILE A 32 -7.68 -26.39 -6.18
C ILE A 32 -6.98 -25.06 -6.50
N TYR A 33 -6.57 -24.29 -5.50
CA TYR A 33 -5.85 -23.03 -5.68
C TYR A 33 -4.49 -23.20 -6.39
N ALA A 34 -3.75 -24.26 -6.07
CA ALA A 34 -2.45 -24.55 -6.69
C ALA A 34 -2.57 -25.16 -8.09
N ALA A 35 -3.70 -25.78 -8.42
CA ALA A 35 -3.97 -26.37 -9.73
C ALA A 35 -4.67 -25.39 -10.69
N LEU A 36 -5.18 -24.27 -10.19
CA LEU A 36 -5.62 -23.17 -11.03
C LEU A 36 -4.39 -22.63 -11.75
N PRO A 37 -4.38 -22.59 -13.10
CA PRO A 37 -3.34 -21.89 -13.82
C PRO A 37 -3.32 -20.46 -13.29
N GLU A 38 -2.13 -20.00 -12.91
CA GLU A 38 -1.86 -18.62 -12.53
C GLU A 38 -2.57 -17.75 -13.57
N SER A 39 -3.66 -17.09 -13.15
CA SER A 39 -4.48 -16.32 -14.08
C SER A 39 -3.50 -15.34 -14.70
N VAL A 40 -3.25 -15.48 -16.00
CA VAL A 40 -2.48 -14.51 -16.78
C VAL A 40 -3.27 -13.22 -16.63
N ARG A 41 -2.88 -12.41 -15.64
CA ARG A 41 -3.47 -11.11 -15.38
C ARG A 41 -3.17 -10.33 -16.63
N VAL A 42 -4.22 -10.08 -17.40
CA VAL A 42 -4.12 -9.24 -18.58
C VAL A 42 -3.56 -7.92 -18.09
N THR A 43 -2.43 -7.53 -18.68
CA THR A 43 -1.72 -6.29 -18.38
C THR A 43 -2.60 -5.16 -18.88
N GLU A 44 -3.59 -4.79 -18.09
CA GLU A 44 -4.37 -3.59 -18.31
C GLU A 44 -3.54 -2.41 -17.76
N PRO A 45 -3.45 -1.30 -18.51
CA PRO A 45 -2.78 -0.10 -18.02
C PRO A 45 -3.40 0.31 -16.69
N VAL A 46 -2.59 0.90 -15.80
CA VAL A 46 -3.07 1.46 -14.54
C VAL A 46 -4.13 2.51 -14.84
N VAL A 47 -5.39 2.11 -14.70
CA VAL A 47 -6.47 3.04 -14.53
C VAL A 47 -6.52 3.31 -13.04
N LEU A 48 -6.09 4.51 -12.64
CA LEU A 48 -6.48 5.05 -11.35
C LEU A 48 -7.99 5.25 -11.45
N ASP A 49 -8.79 4.26 -11.05
CA ASP A 49 -10.25 4.36 -11.01
C ASP A 49 -10.64 5.24 -9.82
N ILE A 50 -10.43 6.54 -10.02
CA ILE A 50 -10.89 7.61 -9.16
C ILE A 50 -12.24 8.00 -9.73
N LEU A 51 -13.29 7.93 -8.90
CA LEU A 51 -14.62 8.51 -9.13
C LEU A 51 -14.52 9.77 -10.04
N ASP A 52 -14.77 9.58 -11.34
CA ASP A 52 -14.80 10.57 -12.42
C ASP A 52 -13.50 11.34 -12.80
N PHE A 53 -12.30 10.86 -12.44
CA PHE A 53 -11.02 11.43 -12.92
C PHE A 53 -10.20 10.39 -13.72
N GLN A 54 -10.30 10.43 -15.06
CA GLN A 54 -9.49 9.58 -15.96
C GLN A 54 -8.23 10.32 -16.39
N GLU A 55 -7.12 10.20 -15.64
CA GLU A 55 -5.81 10.69 -16.09
C GLU A 55 -4.85 9.51 -16.23
N GLU A 56 -4.62 9.09 -17.48
CA GLU A 56 -3.61 8.09 -17.81
C GLU A 56 -2.23 8.64 -17.46
N ILE A 57 -1.48 7.96 -16.60
CA ILE A 57 -0.06 8.26 -16.37
C ILE A 57 0.75 7.32 -17.28
N PRO A 58 1.15 7.75 -18.49
CA PRO A 58 1.65 6.86 -19.56
C PRO A 58 2.97 6.14 -19.24
N GLU A 59 3.64 6.47 -18.13
CA GLU A 59 4.94 5.90 -17.76
C GLU A 59 4.88 4.91 -16.57
N LEU A 60 3.69 4.64 -15.99
CA LEU A 60 3.55 3.74 -14.85
C LEU A 60 2.81 2.43 -15.21
N ASN A 61 3.56 1.32 -15.17
CA ASN A 61 3.01 -0.03 -15.26
C ASN A 61 2.84 -0.59 -13.84
N CYS A 62 1.72 -0.32 -13.21
CA CYS A 62 1.32 -0.92 -11.93
C CYS A 62 0.13 -1.88 -12.14
N GLU A 63 0.00 -2.88 -11.28
CA GLU A 63 -1.15 -3.77 -11.28
C GLU A 63 -2.12 -3.32 -10.19
N SER A 64 -3.40 -3.14 -10.51
CA SER A 64 -4.41 -2.90 -9.48
C SER A 64 -4.48 -4.14 -8.57
N SER A 65 -4.18 -3.95 -7.28
CA SER A 65 -4.39 -4.99 -6.30
C SER A 65 -5.84 -4.92 -5.85
N ALA A 66 -6.70 -5.77 -6.41
CA ALA A 66 -8.12 -5.87 -6.04
C ALA A 66 -8.35 -6.44 -4.62
N ALA A 67 -7.39 -6.27 -3.72
CA ALA A 67 -7.42 -6.76 -2.36
C ALA A 67 -8.09 -5.72 -1.45
N LEU A 68 -9.42 -5.85 -1.32
CA LEU A 68 -10.32 -5.23 -0.33
C LEU A 68 -10.94 -3.89 -0.79
N GLY A 69 -12.24 -3.96 -1.12
CA GLY A 69 -13.05 -2.90 -1.74
C GLY A 69 -13.40 -1.68 -0.87
N SER A 70 -12.41 -1.07 -0.24
CA SER A 70 -12.53 0.28 0.35
C SER A 70 -11.33 1.18 0.12
N MET A 71 -10.19 0.64 -0.33
CA MET A 71 -8.98 1.39 -0.64
C MET A 71 -8.51 0.97 -2.03
N ALA A 72 -8.24 1.94 -2.90
CA ALA A 72 -7.65 1.64 -4.18
C ALA A 72 -6.15 1.49 -3.98
N GLU A 73 -5.62 0.30 -4.30
CA GLU A 73 -4.21 -0.02 -4.16
C GLU A 73 -3.67 -0.54 -5.49
N TRP A 74 -2.45 -0.13 -5.81
CA TRP A 74 -1.71 -0.55 -7.00
C TRP A 74 -0.30 -1.00 -6.60
N ASP A 75 0.12 -2.13 -7.16
CA ASP A 75 1.46 -2.67 -7.03
C ASP A 75 2.29 -2.30 -8.27
N CYS A 76 3.29 -1.46 -8.08
CA CYS A 76 4.25 -1.02 -9.11
C CYS A 76 5.56 -1.82 -9.05
N GLY A 77 5.53 -3.05 -8.52
CA GLY A 77 6.64 -4.00 -8.45
C GLY A 77 7.57 -3.78 -7.25
N GLN A 78 8.21 -2.61 -7.16
CA GLN A 78 9.06 -2.24 -6.02
C GLN A 78 8.50 -1.11 -5.15
N ALA A 79 7.31 -0.62 -5.50
CA ALA A 79 6.57 0.37 -4.76
C ALA A 79 5.09 0.04 -4.79
N THR A 80 4.39 0.36 -3.72
CA THR A 80 2.94 0.23 -3.59
C THR A 80 2.34 1.62 -3.50
N VAL A 81 1.25 1.85 -4.23
CA VAL A 81 0.48 3.09 -4.19
C VAL A 81 -0.87 2.77 -3.56
N LYS A 82 -1.22 3.48 -2.50
CA LYS A 82 -2.54 3.42 -1.87
C LYS A 82 -3.24 4.76 -2.01
N MET A 83 -4.52 4.75 -2.35
CA MET A 83 -5.32 5.96 -2.44
C MET A 83 -6.54 5.89 -1.52
N ASN A 84 -6.81 7.02 -0.87
CA ASN A 84 -8.01 7.27 -0.09
C ASN A 84 -8.61 8.61 -0.49
N ALA A 85 -9.93 8.66 -0.65
CA ALA A 85 -10.67 9.90 -0.87
C ALA A 85 -11.31 10.36 0.45
N TYR A 86 -11.27 11.67 0.70
CA TYR A 86 -11.83 12.29 1.89
C TYR A 86 -12.63 13.53 1.50
N THR A 87 -13.78 13.73 2.13
CA THR A 87 -14.60 14.94 2.00
C THR A 87 -14.42 15.79 3.26
N ASP A 88 -14.71 17.09 3.17
CA ASP A 88 -14.77 18.01 4.32
C ASP A 88 -13.47 18.09 5.15
N ILE A 89 -12.33 18.23 4.48
CA ILE A 89 -11.01 18.34 5.14
C ILE A 89 -10.55 19.79 5.24
N ASP A 90 -10.36 20.24 6.49
CA ASP A 90 -9.86 21.59 6.81
C ASP A 90 -8.32 21.70 6.82
N ASP A 91 -7.62 20.58 7.03
CA ASP A 91 -6.15 20.52 7.15
C ASP A 91 -5.58 19.31 6.40
N GLU A 92 -5.25 19.55 5.13
CA GLU A 92 -4.62 18.61 4.21
C GLU A 92 -3.25 18.12 4.70
N VAL A 93 -2.50 18.93 5.45
CA VAL A 93 -1.18 18.56 5.97
C VAL A 93 -1.33 17.59 7.14
N LEU A 94 -2.27 17.83 8.05
CA LEU A 94 -2.61 16.91 9.12
C LEU A 94 -3.14 15.59 8.56
N LEU A 95 -3.90 15.62 7.48
CA LEU A 95 -4.36 14.42 6.78
C LEU A 95 -3.19 13.60 6.24
N LEU A 96 -2.23 14.23 5.56
CA LEU A 96 -1.04 13.53 5.05
C LEU A 96 -0.19 12.93 6.18
N ARG A 97 -0.03 13.65 7.30
CA ARG A 97 0.66 13.12 8.49
C ARG A 97 -0.06 11.88 9.05
N ARG A 98 -1.40 11.88 9.07
CA ARG A 98 -2.18 10.72 9.50
C ARG A 98 -2.01 9.54 8.56
N ALA A 99 -1.96 9.78 7.25
CA ALA A 99 -1.73 8.73 6.25
C ALA A 99 -0.34 8.09 6.40
N LEU A 100 0.73 8.88 6.46
CA LEU A 100 2.09 8.36 6.68
C LEU A 100 2.24 7.66 8.05
N ARG A 101 1.58 8.19 9.09
CA ARG A 101 1.52 7.53 10.39
C ARG A 101 0.81 6.18 10.33
N PHE A 102 -0.26 6.06 9.57
CA PHE A 102 -0.98 4.81 9.38
C PHE A 102 -0.10 3.75 8.70
N GLU A 103 0.69 4.14 7.70
CA GLU A 103 1.66 3.23 7.07
C GLU A 103 2.77 2.81 8.04
N ASN A 104 3.22 3.70 8.93
CA ASN A 104 4.15 3.33 10.01
C ASN A 104 3.57 2.26 10.94
N LEU A 105 2.27 2.36 11.28
CA LEU A 105 1.60 1.35 12.11
C LEU A 105 1.58 -0.01 11.40
N ASN A 106 1.26 -0.02 10.10
CA ASN A 106 1.20 -1.24 9.30
C ASN A 106 2.57 -1.92 9.16
N ASN A 107 3.65 -1.13 9.13
CA ASN A 107 5.03 -1.63 9.04
C ASN A 107 5.67 -1.95 10.40
N GLY A 108 4.91 -1.83 11.51
CA GLY A 108 5.39 -2.19 12.86
C GLY A 108 6.49 -1.28 13.40
N LEU A 109 6.65 -0.07 12.86
CA LEU A 109 7.62 0.91 13.33
C LEU A 109 7.11 1.62 14.59
N GLN A 110 8.03 2.02 15.49
CA GLN A 110 7.67 2.81 16.66
C GLN A 110 7.27 4.21 16.24
N ILE A 111 6.10 4.66 16.67
CA ILE A 111 5.53 5.90 16.17
C ILE A 111 5.54 6.98 17.25
N PRO A 112 6.10 8.17 16.97
CA PRO A 112 5.87 9.36 17.76
C PRO A 112 4.37 9.73 17.84
N ASN A 113 4.00 10.60 18.78
CA ASN A 113 2.65 11.18 18.82
C ASN A 113 2.36 11.90 17.47
N ILE A 114 1.11 11.88 16.97
CA ILE A 114 0.69 12.60 15.76
C ILE A 114 1.03 14.10 15.83
N ASP A 115 0.97 14.70 17.02
CA ASP A 115 1.31 16.11 17.23
C ASP A 115 2.81 16.40 17.04
N THR A 116 3.65 15.35 17.13
CA THR A 116 5.11 15.43 17.00
C THR A 116 5.64 14.84 15.70
N TYR A 117 4.89 13.91 15.10
CA TYR A 117 5.28 13.17 13.92
C TYR A 117 5.25 14.09 12.69
N LEU A 118 6.42 14.29 12.07
CA LEU A 118 6.64 15.21 10.95
C LEU A 118 6.15 16.66 11.22
N ALA A 119 6.00 17.05 12.49
CA ALA A 119 5.47 18.36 12.87
C ALA A 119 6.40 19.51 12.44
N GLY A 120 7.71 19.26 12.43
CA GLY A 120 8.73 20.22 11.98
C GLY A 120 9.02 20.17 10.48
N GLN A 121 8.38 19.28 9.72
CA GLN A 121 8.55 19.22 8.27
C GLN A 121 7.55 20.18 7.61
N GLU A 122 8.08 21.15 6.86
CA GLU A 122 7.22 21.99 6.02
C GLU A 122 6.72 21.17 4.82
N PRO A 123 5.42 21.24 4.51
CA PRO A 123 4.86 20.59 3.34
C PRO A 123 5.38 21.23 2.04
N ILE A 124 5.47 20.42 0.99
CA ILE A 124 5.78 20.89 -0.35
C ILE A 124 4.44 21.13 -1.05
N THR A 125 4.19 22.36 -1.50
CA THR A 125 2.92 22.74 -2.13
C THR A 125 3.18 23.28 -3.52
N ALA A 126 2.45 22.78 -4.52
CA ALA A 126 2.43 23.32 -5.87
C ALA A 126 1.06 23.12 -6.50
N GLY A 127 0.49 24.18 -7.08
CA GLY A 127 -0.86 24.13 -7.66
C GLY A 127 -1.90 23.59 -6.67
N ARG A 128 -2.51 22.45 -7.01
CA ARG A 128 -3.51 21.73 -6.18
C ARG A 128 -2.92 20.59 -5.34
N GLY A 129 -1.61 20.39 -5.40
CA GLY A 129 -0.91 19.28 -4.75
C GLY A 129 -0.20 19.73 -3.48
N VAL A 130 -0.32 18.93 -2.43
CA VAL A 130 0.47 19.03 -1.20
C VAL A 130 1.19 17.71 -0.98
N LEU A 131 2.47 17.76 -0.65
CA LEU A 131 3.32 16.59 -0.50
C LEU A 131 4.06 16.62 0.84
N LEU A 132 4.09 15.47 1.50
CA LEU A 132 4.95 15.15 2.63
C LEU A 132 5.72 13.86 2.34
N THR A 133 6.86 13.69 3.01
CA THR A 133 7.69 12.50 2.86
C THR A 133 8.10 11.97 4.23
N ASP A 134 8.29 10.66 4.31
CA ASP A 134 8.85 10.02 5.49
C ASP A 134 10.09 9.21 5.09
N PRO A 135 11.30 9.60 5.53
CA PRO A 135 12.53 8.89 5.21
C PRO A 135 12.67 7.55 5.95
N GLU A 136 12.02 7.38 7.11
CA GLU A 136 12.04 6.10 7.85
C GLU A 136 11.23 5.04 7.11
N LEU A 137 10.09 5.45 6.53
CA LEU A 137 9.26 4.60 5.67
C LEU A 137 9.72 4.52 4.23
N ARG A 138 10.61 5.43 3.80
CA ARG A 138 10.92 5.67 2.39
C ARG A 138 9.66 5.92 1.56
N ALA A 139 8.82 6.79 2.10
CA ALA A 139 7.47 7.02 1.59
C ALA A 139 7.25 8.47 1.18
N ALA A 140 6.31 8.66 0.25
CA ALA A 140 5.75 9.96 -0.11
C ALA A 140 4.23 9.90 0.01
N ALA A 141 3.64 10.92 0.62
CA ALA A 141 2.20 11.12 0.62
C ALA A 141 1.85 12.42 -0.11
N ILE A 142 0.89 12.34 -1.02
CA ILE A 142 0.45 13.42 -1.90
C ILE A 142 -1.05 13.61 -1.70
N ALA A 143 -1.48 14.78 -1.24
CA ALA A 143 -2.86 15.21 -1.27
C ALA A 143 -3.10 16.03 -2.54
N ILE A 144 -4.16 15.70 -3.27
CA ILE A 144 -4.62 16.41 -4.46
C ILE A 144 -6.05 16.88 -4.18
N ARG A 145 -6.28 18.19 -4.27
CA ARG A 145 -7.65 18.73 -4.19
C ARG A 145 -8.38 18.44 -5.50
N GLY A 146 -9.61 17.94 -5.41
CA GLY A 146 -10.48 17.72 -6.56
C GLY A 146 -10.84 19.01 -7.30
N GLU A 147 -11.52 18.87 -8.44
CA GLU A 147 -11.97 19.98 -9.28
C GLU A 147 -13.46 19.86 -9.58
N GLY A 148 -14.08 20.98 -10.00
CA GLY A 148 -15.47 21.00 -10.43
C GLY A 148 -16.43 20.68 -9.29
N GLU A 149 -17.19 19.60 -9.44
CA GLU A 149 -18.15 19.11 -8.43
C GLU A 149 -17.46 18.53 -7.19
N TYR A 150 -16.20 18.11 -7.32
CA TYR A 150 -15.39 17.51 -6.25
C TYR A 150 -14.38 18.50 -5.65
N ALA A 151 -14.62 19.81 -5.77
CA ALA A 151 -13.69 20.84 -5.30
C ALA A 151 -13.44 20.81 -3.77
N ASP A 152 -14.38 20.22 -3.02
CA ASP A 152 -14.30 20.04 -1.56
C ASP A 152 -13.66 18.70 -1.15
N ASP A 153 -13.33 17.84 -2.12
CA ASP A 153 -12.75 16.51 -1.90
C ASP A 153 -11.22 16.55 -2.00
N TYR A 154 -10.58 15.69 -1.20
CA TYR A 154 -9.15 15.44 -1.23
C TYR A 154 -8.85 13.98 -1.51
N TYR A 155 -7.99 13.76 -2.49
CA TYR A 155 -7.44 12.45 -2.79
C TYR A 155 -6.04 12.36 -2.22
N VAL A 156 -5.83 11.42 -1.30
CA VAL A 156 -4.54 11.17 -0.67
C VAL A 156 -3.95 9.91 -1.24
N LEU A 157 -2.84 10.05 -1.96
CA LEU A 157 -2.03 8.97 -2.45
C LEU A 157 -0.83 8.78 -1.54
N THR A 158 -0.59 7.55 -1.09
CA THR A 158 0.60 7.19 -0.32
C THR A 158 1.40 6.17 -1.12
N VAL A 159 2.66 6.50 -1.37
CA VAL A 159 3.61 5.67 -2.12
C VAL A 159 4.66 5.16 -1.13
N THR A 160 4.81 3.84 -1.03
CA THR A 160 5.78 3.17 -0.15
C THR A 160 6.61 2.17 -0.95
N GLY A 161 7.89 1.99 -0.61
CA GLY A 161 8.78 1.11 -1.38
C GLY A 161 10.26 1.31 -1.07
N SER A 162 11.13 0.94 -2.00
CA SER A 162 12.53 1.39 -1.95
C SER A 162 12.61 2.89 -2.28
N ALA A 163 13.65 3.61 -1.83
CA ALA A 163 13.74 5.05 -2.08
C ALA A 163 13.72 5.40 -3.58
N ASP A 164 14.40 4.58 -4.40
CA ASP A 164 14.44 4.73 -5.85
C ASP A 164 13.06 4.45 -6.47
N ALA A 165 12.39 3.39 -6.04
CA ALA A 165 11.07 3.03 -6.55
C ALA A 165 10.00 4.05 -6.14
N THR A 166 10.00 4.47 -4.86
CA THR A 166 9.10 5.52 -4.36
C THR A 166 9.30 6.81 -5.14
N THR A 167 10.55 7.21 -5.40
CA THR A 167 10.83 8.42 -6.18
C THR A 167 10.37 8.28 -7.64
N ALA A 168 10.63 7.13 -8.26
CA ALA A 168 10.24 6.86 -9.64
C ALA A 168 8.71 6.84 -9.83
N VAL A 169 7.96 6.39 -8.81
CA VAL A 169 6.48 6.36 -8.84
C VAL A 169 5.86 7.68 -8.41
N ALA A 170 6.38 8.34 -7.36
CA ALA A 170 5.85 9.62 -6.88
C ALA A 170 6.08 10.76 -7.87
N ALA A 171 7.17 10.72 -8.66
CA ALA A 171 7.49 11.78 -9.60
C ALA A 171 6.44 12.03 -10.69
N PRO A 172 5.99 11.01 -11.45
CA PRO A 172 4.94 11.20 -12.44
C PRO A 172 3.58 11.52 -11.82
N ILE A 173 3.25 10.99 -10.63
CA ILE A 173 2.03 11.35 -9.89
C ILE A 173 2.03 12.85 -9.54
N TRP A 174 3.15 13.35 -9.00
CA TRP A 174 3.30 14.77 -8.67
C TRP A 174 3.23 15.65 -9.92
N GLN A 175 3.88 15.22 -11.01
CA GLN A 175 3.89 15.94 -12.28
C GLN A 175 2.50 16.02 -12.92
N ALA A 176 1.69 14.97 -12.84
CA ALA A 176 0.30 14.99 -13.28
C ALA A 176 -0.54 15.93 -12.40
N ALA A 177 -0.41 15.82 -11.08
CA ALA A 177 -1.20 16.61 -10.14
C ALA A 177 -0.92 18.12 -10.17
N THR A 178 0.34 18.51 -10.44
CA THR A 178 0.80 19.90 -10.25
C THR A 178 1.31 20.56 -11.52
N GLY A 179 1.62 19.79 -12.56
CA GLY A 179 2.36 20.29 -13.73
C GLY A 179 3.84 20.54 -13.47
N GLU A 180 4.36 20.27 -12.27
CA GLU A 180 5.74 20.51 -11.87
C GLU A 180 6.52 19.21 -11.62
N LYS A 181 7.84 19.26 -11.82
CA LYS A 181 8.71 18.13 -11.50
C LYS A 181 8.80 17.95 -9.99
N LEU A 182 8.91 16.70 -9.55
CA LEU A 182 9.11 16.38 -8.13
C LEU A 182 10.34 17.13 -7.58
N PRO A 183 10.17 17.99 -6.55
CA PRO A 183 11.27 18.79 -6.02
C PRO A 183 12.37 17.93 -5.38
N GLU A 184 13.62 18.37 -5.45
CA GLU A 184 14.75 17.66 -4.85
C GLU A 184 14.57 17.43 -3.34
N ARG A 185 13.97 18.39 -2.62
CA ARG A 185 13.64 18.23 -1.19
C ARG A 185 12.72 17.03 -0.92
N ALA A 186 11.80 16.70 -1.82
CA ALA A 186 10.98 15.51 -1.71
C ALA A 186 11.81 14.24 -1.91
N ARG A 187 12.70 14.23 -2.91
CA ARG A 187 13.60 13.10 -3.17
C ARG A 187 14.54 12.82 -2.00
N GLU A 188 15.10 13.87 -1.41
CA GLU A 188 15.92 13.77 -0.21
C GLU A 188 15.11 13.27 0.98
N GLY A 189 13.88 13.75 1.13
CA GLY A 189 12.96 13.41 2.22
C GLY A 189 12.36 12.01 2.14
N ILE A 190 12.36 11.36 0.97
CA ILE A 190 12.07 9.92 0.81
C ILE A 190 13.26 9.07 1.27
N GLY A 191 14.45 9.66 1.42
CA GLY A 191 15.67 8.99 1.81
C GLY A 191 16.67 9.00 0.66
N ALA A 192 17.46 10.07 0.57
CA ALA A 192 18.49 10.23 -0.45
C ALA A 192 19.40 8.99 -0.58
N PHE A 193 19.58 8.58 -1.84
CA PHE A 193 20.62 7.70 -2.41
C PHE A 193 21.81 7.41 -1.49
N ASP A 194 21.95 6.13 -1.13
CA ASP A 194 23.10 5.60 -0.42
C ASP A 194 24.36 5.59 -1.32
N GLN A 195 25.02 6.75 -1.45
CA GLN A 195 26.43 6.82 -1.87
C GLN A 195 27.33 7.41 -0.78
N LYS A 196 26.78 7.99 0.29
CA LYS A 196 27.57 8.58 1.37
C LYS A 196 27.84 7.67 2.57
N GLN A 197 27.19 6.51 2.72
CA GLN A 197 27.56 5.60 3.81
C GLN A 197 28.76 4.69 3.49
N THR A 198 29.09 4.46 2.21
CA THR A 198 30.25 3.63 1.87
C THR A 198 31.60 4.28 2.23
N GLU A 199 31.71 5.61 2.26
CA GLU A 199 32.95 6.29 2.64
C GLU A 199 33.21 6.33 4.17
N ARG A 200 32.21 6.03 5.01
CA ARG A 200 32.38 6.04 6.48
C ARG A 200 32.80 4.70 7.08
N ILE A 201 32.82 3.62 6.31
CA ILE A 201 33.21 2.28 6.79
C ILE A 201 34.68 1.95 6.42
N SER A 202 35.36 2.84 5.70
CA SER A 202 36.75 2.65 5.24
C SER A 202 37.79 3.56 5.91
N LEU A 203 37.54 4.04 7.14
CA LEU A 203 38.53 4.75 7.95
C LEU A 203 38.85 4.02 9.25
#